data_AF-A0A5D4MAU7-F1
#
_entry.id   AF-A0A5D4MAU7-F1
#
_cell.length_a   1.000
_cell.length_b   1.000
_cell.length_c   1.000
_cell.angle_alpha   90.00
_cell.angle_beta   90.00
_cell.angle_gamma   90.00
#
_symmetry.space_group_name_H-M   'P 1'
#
loop_
_entity.id
_entity.type
_entity.pdbx_description
1 polymer ?
#
loop_
_entity_poly.entity_id
_entity_poly.type
_entity_poly.pdbx_seq_one_letter_code
_entity_poly.pdbx_strand_id
1 'polypeptide(L)'
;MKLTQPINALNPEFFKKQLEPLKLNLQYFAEPNDPPADPPNPDDPPSDPPAKVELTPEELQKKVEAESDRKLAKALEKKQKEWEAQLQQRIADAKKDAEQYAKMTQKEREDAEFKKRLEALDKRERELNTKQLRSEVESDLKTEGLPAAFADSLIKLEDNEKIKEAVASIKKEFDEAVNNAVKEKLRQDPPETGSSKINNSFNATKAAMARKNRIIK
;
A
#
# COMPACT_ATOMS: atom_id res chain seq x y z
N MET A 1 19.23 20.16 -12.37
CA MET A 1 18.69 21.15 -13.32
C MET A 1 18.72 20.57 -14.72
N LYS A 2 17.57 20.15 -15.26
CA LYS A 2 17.35 20.08 -16.71
C LYS A 2 15.90 20.49 -16.98
N LEU A 3 15.79 21.41 -17.92
CA LEU A 3 14.63 22.24 -18.22
C LEU A 3 13.49 21.45 -18.88
N THR A 4 12.28 21.86 -18.52
CA THR A 4 11.00 21.65 -19.23
C THR A 4 11.06 22.08 -20.70
N GLN A 5 10.43 21.31 -21.58
CA GLN A 5 9.91 21.81 -22.87
C GLN A 5 8.42 21.40 -23.03
N PRO A 6 7.56 22.28 -23.57
CA PRO A 6 6.13 22.03 -23.69
C PRO A 6 5.81 21.14 -24.91
N ILE A 7 4.83 20.26 -24.75
CA ILE A 7 4.30 19.41 -25.82
C ILE A 7 3.49 20.30 -26.76
N ASN A 8 4.09 20.65 -27.90
CA ASN A 8 3.44 21.43 -28.95
C ASN A 8 2.54 20.50 -29.79
N ALA A 9 1.23 20.53 -29.54
CA ALA A 9 0.23 19.66 -30.16
C ALA A 9 -0.35 20.22 -31.47
N LEU A 10 0.50 20.68 -32.40
CA LEU A 10 0.05 21.06 -33.75
C LEU A 10 0.94 20.43 -34.82
N ASN A 11 0.53 19.23 -35.25
CA ASN A 11 1.05 18.60 -36.46
C ASN A 11 0.01 18.75 -37.59
N PRO A 12 0.24 19.57 -38.63
CA PRO A 12 -0.76 19.89 -39.64
C PRO A 12 -1.11 18.73 -40.59
N GLU A 13 -0.30 17.65 -40.61
CA GLU A 13 -0.56 16.46 -41.43
C GLU A 13 -1.65 15.54 -40.86
N PHE A 14 -2.05 15.72 -39.59
CA PHE A 14 -3.14 14.93 -38.99
C PHE A 14 -4.54 15.38 -39.48
N PHE A 15 -4.68 16.64 -39.90
CA PHE A 15 -5.97 17.23 -40.28
C PHE A 15 -6.35 17.02 -41.76
N LYS A 16 -5.42 16.64 -42.63
CA LYS A 16 -5.73 16.39 -44.05
C LYS A 16 -6.36 15.02 -44.33
N LYS A 17 -6.25 14.06 -43.41
CA LYS A 17 -6.82 12.70 -43.58
C LYS A 17 -8.30 12.60 -43.17
N GLN A 18 -8.91 13.68 -42.67
CA GLN A 18 -10.26 13.67 -42.06
C GLN A 18 -11.28 14.58 -42.77
N LEU A 19 -10.93 15.22 -43.90
CA LEU A 19 -11.87 16.01 -44.71
C LEU A 19 -11.85 15.57 -46.18
N GLU A 20 -12.19 14.32 -46.45
CA GLU A 20 -12.75 13.98 -47.76
C GLU A 20 -14.22 14.43 -47.79
N PRO A 21 -14.68 15.15 -48.83
CA PRO A 21 -16.08 15.53 -48.95
C PRO A 21 -16.94 14.26 -49.05
N LEU A 22 -17.88 14.09 -48.12
CA LEU A 22 -18.83 12.97 -48.15
C LEU A 22 -19.57 12.97 -49.50
N LYS A 23 -19.40 11.88 -50.27
CA LYS A 23 -20.22 11.58 -51.44
C LYS A 23 -21.62 11.17 -50.95
N LEU A 24 -22.54 12.13 -50.93
CA LEU A 24 -23.94 11.90 -50.60
C LEU A 24 -24.63 11.20 -51.78
N ASN A 25 -25.01 9.93 -51.62
CA ASN A 25 -25.83 9.21 -52.59
C ASN A 25 -27.30 9.64 -52.45
N LEU A 26 -27.69 10.70 -53.16
CA LEU A 26 -29.06 11.24 -53.14
C LEU A 26 -30.12 10.30 -53.74
N GLN A 27 -29.72 9.17 -54.34
CA GLN A 27 -30.64 8.21 -54.95
C GLN A 27 -31.39 7.32 -53.94
N TYR A 28 -30.98 7.29 -52.67
CA TYR A 28 -31.67 6.52 -51.61
C TYR A 28 -32.83 7.29 -50.95
N PHE A 29 -33.02 8.57 -51.28
CA PHE A 29 -34.19 9.36 -50.85
C PHE A 29 -35.31 9.39 -51.89
N ALA A 30 -35.10 8.81 -53.08
CA ALA A 30 -36.16 8.50 -54.01
C ALA A 30 -36.58 7.04 -53.75
N GLU A 31 -37.64 6.83 -52.98
CA GLU A 31 -38.23 5.51 -52.81
C GLU A 31 -38.63 4.95 -54.20
N PRO A 32 -38.24 3.70 -54.54
CA PRO A 32 -38.66 3.03 -55.76
C PRO A 32 -39.94 2.26 -55.45
N ASN A 33 -41.09 2.94 -55.45
CA ASN A 33 -42.38 2.27 -55.40
C ASN A 33 -43.47 3.19 -55.96
N ASP A 34 -43.58 3.23 -57.28
CA ASP A 34 -44.87 3.29 -57.95
C ASP A 34 -44.77 2.40 -59.21
N PRO A 35 -45.75 1.51 -59.48
CA PRO A 35 -45.74 0.63 -60.63
C PRO A 35 -45.84 1.44 -61.94
N PRO A 36 -45.46 0.86 -63.10
CA PRO A 36 -45.53 1.58 -64.36
C PRO A 36 -46.98 1.95 -64.66
N ALA A 37 -47.24 3.24 -64.84
CA ALA A 37 -48.51 3.72 -65.35
C ALA A 37 -48.65 3.30 -66.83
N ASP A 38 -49.67 2.51 -67.12
CA ASP A 38 -50.13 2.23 -68.49
C ASP A 38 -50.53 3.53 -69.21
N PRO A 39 -50.48 3.58 -70.56
CA PRO A 39 -50.81 4.77 -71.32
C PRO A 39 -52.29 5.16 -71.12
N PRO A 40 -52.65 6.45 -71.29
CA PRO A 40 -53.97 6.94 -70.95
C PRO A 40 -55.03 6.35 -71.89
N ASN A 41 -56.08 5.76 -71.32
CA ASN A 41 -57.28 5.36 -72.04
C ASN A 41 -58.23 6.58 -72.18
N PRO A 42 -58.90 6.84 -73.32
CA PRO A 42 -59.58 8.12 -73.57
C PRO A 42 -60.96 8.30 -72.91
N ASP A 43 -61.42 7.38 -72.06
CA ASP A 43 -62.82 7.32 -71.63
C ASP A 43 -63.00 7.33 -70.10
N ASP A 44 -62.59 8.43 -69.44
CA ASP A 44 -63.07 8.73 -68.09
C ASP A 44 -63.73 10.12 -68.01
N PRO A 45 -64.90 10.26 -67.35
CA PRO A 45 -65.72 11.48 -67.34
C PRO A 45 -65.12 12.60 -66.48
N PRO A 46 -65.48 13.87 -66.73
CA PRO A 46 -64.80 15.02 -66.13
C PRO A 46 -65.10 15.13 -64.62
N SER A 47 -64.02 15.25 -63.85
CA SER A 47 -64.06 15.57 -62.42
C SER A 47 -64.50 17.03 -62.22
N ASP A 48 -65.46 17.25 -61.31
CA ASP A 48 -66.00 18.55 -60.93
C ASP A 48 -64.89 19.55 -60.49
N PRO A 49 -65.03 20.84 -60.81
CA PRO A 49 -64.01 21.84 -60.50
C PRO A 49 -63.90 22.11 -58.98
N PRO A 50 -62.69 22.33 -58.44
CA PRO A 50 -62.50 22.64 -57.03
C PRO A 50 -63.09 24.03 -56.72
N ALA A 51 -63.98 24.07 -55.74
CA ALA A 51 -64.52 25.32 -55.20
C ALA A 51 -63.38 26.23 -54.69
N LYS A 52 -63.10 27.31 -55.43
CA LYS A 52 -62.26 28.40 -54.96
C LYS A 52 -62.98 29.13 -53.82
N VAL A 53 -62.49 28.97 -52.61
CA VAL A 53 -62.83 29.82 -51.48
C VAL A 53 -61.98 31.08 -51.59
N GLU A 54 -62.58 32.18 -52.05
CA GLU A 54 -61.95 33.51 -52.02
C GLU A 54 -62.00 34.07 -50.60
N LEU A 55 -60.94 33.82 -49.82
CA LEU A 55 -60.67 34.51 -48.55
C LEU A 55 -59.78 35.74 -48.84
N THR A 56 -60.12 36.87 -48.25
CA THR A 56 -59.35 38.11 -48.39
C THR A 56 -57.94 37.96 -47.78
N PRO A 57 -56.91 38.61 -48.36
CA PRO A 57 -55.50 38.42 -47.94
C PRO A 57 -55.24 38.75 -46.47
N GLU A 58 -55.99 39.68 -45.86
CA GLU A 58 -55.87 40.04 -44.44
C GLU A 58 -56.38 38.94 -43.49
N GLU A 59 -57.46 38.23 -43.83
CA GLU A 59 -57.97 37.14 -42.99
C GLU A 59 -57.08 35.90 -43.04
N LEU A 60 -56.41 35.68 -44.17
CA LEU A 60 -55.38 34.66 -44.32
C LEU A 60 -54.14 34.97 -43.48
N GLN A 61 -53.67 36.22 -43.48
CA GLN A 61 -52.55 36.67 -42.64
C GLN A 61 -52.83 36.52 -41.15
N LYS A 62 -54.01 36.97 -40.67
CA LYS A 62 -54.40 36.80 -39.25
C LYS A 62 -54.48 35.34 -38.82
N LYS A 63 -54.97 34.44 -39.67
CA LYS A 63 -55.01 33.00 -39.36
C LYS A 63 -53.63 32.37 -39.34
N VAL A 64 -52.73 32.79 -40.24
CA VAL A 64 -51.33 32.34 -40.27
C VAL A 64 -50.59 32.82 -39.03
N GLU A 65 -50.74 34.08 -38.64
CA GLU A 65 -50.13 34.65 -37.42
C GLU A 65 -50.61 33.94 -36.15
N ALA A 66 -51.93 33.70 -36.03
CA ALA A 66 -52.49 32.96 -34.89
C ALA A 66 -52.02 31.50 -34.82
N GLU A 67 -51.83 30.84 -35.97
CA GLU A 67 -51.23 29.50 -36.03
C GLU A 67 -49.74 29.51 -35.67
N SER A 68 -48.98 30.49 -36.16
CA SER A 68 -47.56 30.60 -35.86
C SER A 68 -47.31 30.93 -34.39
N ASP A 69 -48.11 31.81 -33.79
CA ASP A 69 -48.02 32.13 -32.37
C ASP A 69 -48.33 30.91 -31.49
N ARG A 70 -49.34 30.11 -31.88
CA ARG A 70 -49.63 28.83 -31.21
C ARG A 70 -48.48 27.84 -31.33
N LYS A 71 -47.86 27.73 -32.50
CA LYS A 71 -46.72 26.84 -32.73
C LYS A 71 -45.48 27.33 -31.95
N LEU A 72 -45.26 28.65 -31.90
CA LEU A 72 -44.17 29.27 -31.16
C LEU A 72 -44.33 29.09 -29.65
N ALA A 73 -45.53 29.32 -29.11
CA ALA A 73 -45.83 29.10 -27.69
C ALA A 73 -45.63 27.65 -27.28
N LYS A 74 -46.08 26.69 -28.11
CA LYS A 74 -45.84 25.25 -27.87
C LYS A 74 -44.36 24.89 -27.94
N ALA A 75 -43.61 25.49 -28.87
CA ALA A 75 -42.16 25.28 -28.98
C ALA A 75 -41.41 25.84 -27.76
N LEU A 76 -41.79 27.03 -27.29
CA LEU A 76 -41.25 27.66 -26.08
C LEU A 76 -41.55 26.84 -24.83
N GLU A 77 -42.78 26.36 -24.68
CA GLU A 77 -43.17 25.53 -23.54
C GLU A 77 -42.42 24.19 -23.53
N LYS A 78 -42.24 23.57 -24.71
CA LYS A 78 -41.43 22.36 -24.86
C LYS A 78 -39.97 22.64 -24.50
N LYS A 79 -39.41 23.77 -24.95
CA LYS A 79 -38.04 24.18 -24.64
C LYS A 79 -37.84 24.49 -23.15
N GLN A 80 -38.82 25.11 -22.50
CA GLN A 80 -38.79 25.32 -21.05
C GLN A 80 -38.83 23.99 -20.30
N LYS A 81 -39.71 23.06 -20.67
CA LYS A 81 -39.75 21.71 -20.07
C LYS A 81 -38.44 20.94 -20.26
N GLU A 82 -37.86 20.99 -21.47
CA GLU A 82 -36.55 20.39 -21.77
C GLU A 82 -35.45 21.02 -20.91
N TRP A 83 -35.44 22.35 -20.76
CA TRP A 83 -34.48 23.05 -19.92
C TRP A 83 -34.62 22.66 -18.46
N GLU A 84 -35.84 22.67 -17.94
CA GLU A 84 -36.13 22.41 -16.53
C GLU A 84 -35.76 20.97 -16.17
N ALA A 85 -36.05 20.01 -17.06
CA ALA A 85 -35.60 18.63 -16.92
C ALA A 85 -34.07 18.51 -16.91
N GLN A 86 -33.37 19.19 -17.83
CA GLN A 86 -31.90 19.20 -17.86
C GLN A 86 -31.31 19.83 -16.59
N LEU A 87 -31.94 20.90 -16.08
CA LEU A 87 -31.49 21.55 -14.86
C LEU A 87 -31.67 20.64 -13.65
N GLN A 88 -32.81 19.97 -13.52
CA GLN A 88 -33.02 18.98 -12.47
C GLN A 88 -32.04 17.82 -12.55
N GLN A 89 -31.78 17.31 -13.75
CA GLN A 89 -30.79 16.25 -13.96
C GLN A 89 -29.39 16.72 -13.53
N ARG A 90 -28.97 17.92 -13.92
CA ARG A 90 -27.68 18.49 -13.50
C ARG A 90 -27.58 18.70 -11.99
N ILE A 91 -28.66 19.11 -11.33
CA ILE A 91 -28.70 19.23 -9.87
C ILE A 91 -28.59 17.86 -9.21
N ALA A 92 -29.29 16.85 -9.74
CA ALA A 92 -29.22 15.48 -9.22
C ALA A 92 -27.83 14.88 -9.38
N ASP A 93 -27.21 15.05 -10.56
CA ASP A 93 -25.85 14.58 -10.83
C ASP A 93 -24.83 15.30 -9.94
N ALA A 94 -24.92 16.63 -9.81
CA ALA A 94 -24.04 17.40 -8.93
C ALA A 94 -24.15 16.99 -7.45
N LYS A 95 -25.37 16.68 -6.98
CA LYS A 95 -25.58 16.15 -5.61
C LYS A 95 -24.96 14.77 -5.44
N LYS A 96 -25.16 13.88 -6.42
CA LYS A 96 -24.60 12.53 -6.40
C LYS A 96 -23.07 12.58 -6.40
N ASP A 97 -22.46 13.42 -7.24
CA ASP A 97 -21.02 13.58 -7.30
C ASP A 97 -20.45 14.16 -5.99
N ALA A 98 -21.13 15.16 -5.40
CA ALA A 98 -20.75 15.72 -4.10
C ALA A 98 -20.85 14.68 -2.97
N GLU A 99 -21.90 13.86 -2.95
CA GLU A 99 -22.04 12.78 -1.98
C GLU A 99 -20.99 11.68 -2.16
N GLN A 100 -20.67 11.31 -3.41
CA GLN A 100 -19.62 10.33 -3.69
C GLN A 100 -18.25 10.87 -3.26
N TYR A 101 -17.95 12.13 -3.56
CA TYR A 101 -16.72 12.79 -3.14
C TYR A 101 -16.61 12.91 -1.62
N ALA A 102 -17.70 13.27 -0.93
CA ALA A 102 -17.78 13.32 0.53
C ALA A 102 -17.60 11.93 1.16
N LYS A 103 -18.26 10.90 0.60
CA LYS A 103 -18.09 9.50 1.05
C LYS A 103 -16.68 8.99 0.81
N MET A 104 -16.06 9.33 -0.32
CA MET A 104 -14.68 8.94 -0.63
C MET A 104 -13.70 9.60 0.34
N THR A 105 -13.82 10.90 0.59
CA THR A 105 -12.98 11.62 1.56
C THR A 105 -13.21 11.18 3.01
N GLN A 106 -14.42 10.80 3.38
CA GLN A 106 -14.71 10.23 4.69
C GLN A 106 -14.10 8.83 4.85
N LYS A 107 -14.28 7.97 3.84
CA LYS A 107 -13.70 6.62 3.84
C LYS A 107 -12.17 6.64 3.87
N GLU A 108 -11.53 7.52 3.10
CA GLU A 108 -10.07 7.67 3.13
C GLU A 108 -9.56 8.14 4.50
N ARG A 109 -10.32 9.01 5.19
CA ARG A 109 -10.01 9.41 6.57
C ARG A 109 -10.17 8.24 7.54
N GLU A 110 -11.26 7.50 7.44
CA GLU A 110 -11.51 6.32 8.28
C GLU A 110 -10.44 5.25 8.06
N ASP A 111 -10.04 4.98 6.81
CA ASP A 111 -8.97 4.04 6.47
C ASP A 111 -7.61 4.52 7.00
N ALA A 112 -7.31 5.82 6.91
CA ALA A 112 -6.08 6.39 7.47
C ALA A 112 -6.06 6.34 9.01
N GLU A 113 -7.18 6.61 9.67
CA GLU A 113 -7.31 6.48 11.13
C GLU A 113 -7.23 5.02 11.57
N PHE A 114 -7.88 4.12 10.84
CA PHE A 114 -7.81 2.69 11.09
C PHE A 114 -6.38 2.17 10.93
N LYS A 115 -5.68 2.56 9.86
CA LYS A 115 -4.28 2.19 9.64
C LYS A 115 -3.37 2.72 10.75
N LYS A 116 -3.54 3.99 11.15
CA LYS A 116 -2.79 4.56 12.29
C LYS A 116 -3.06 3.79 13.58
N ARG A 117 -4.32 3.41 13.83
CA ARG A 117 -4.69 2.62 15.00
C ARG A 117 -4.08 1.23 14.95
N LEU A 118 -4.07 0.59 13.79
CA LEU A 118 -3.45 -0.73 13.58
C LEU A 118 -1.93 -0.66 13.81
N GLU A 119 -1.25 0.34 13.25
CA GLU A 119 0.18 0.56 13.46
C GLU A 119 0.51 0.85 14.94
N ALA A 120 -0.34 1.62 15.64
CA ALA A 120 -0.18 1.88 17.06
C ALA A 120 -0.37 0.60 17.91
N LEU A 121 -1.32 -0.25 17.54
CA LEU A 121 -1.55 -1.54 18.20
C LEU A 121 -0.39 -2.50 17.96
N ASP A 122 0.06 -2.64 16.71
CA ASP A 122 1.18 -3.50 16.34
C ASP A 122 2.48 -3.06 17.02
N LYS A 123 2.74 -1.75 17.09
CA LYS A 123 3.89 -1.22 17.84
C LYS A 123 3.79 -1.59 19.32
N ARG A 124 2.62 -1.42 19.93
CA ARG A 124 2.39 -1.77 21.33
C ARG A 124 2.54 -3.27 21.58
N GLU A 125 2.06 -4.09 20.67
CA GLU A 125 2.20 -5.55 20.74
C GLU A 125 3.65 -5.98 20.64
N ARG A 126 4.42 -5.40 19.72
CA ARG A 126 5.87 -5.63 19.61
C ARG A 126 6.63 -5.17 20.86
N GLU A 127 6.30 -4.00 21.41
CA GLU A 127 6.88 -3.52 22.66
C GLU A 127 6.56 -4.44 23.85
N LEU A 128 5.33 -4.95 23.93
CA LEU A 128 4.94 -5.89 24.98
C LEU A 128 5.61 -7.25 24.82
N ASN A 129 5.67 -7.78 23.59
CA ASN A 129 6.34 -9.05 23.30
C ASN A 129 7.84 -8.96 23.62
N THR A 130 8.53 -7.91 23.15
CA THR A 130 9.95 -7.69 23.48
C THR A 130 10.18 -7.54 24.98
N LYS A 131 9.28 -6.86 25.71
CA LYS A 131 9.35 -6.74 27.16
C LYS A 131 9.10 -8.08 27.87
N GLN A 132 8.17 -8.89 27.38
CA GLN A 132 7.88 -10.21 27.92
C GLN A 132 9.09 -11.13 27.71
N LEU A 133 9.60 -11.20 26.48
CA LEU A 133 10.82 -11.93 26.14
C LEU A 133 12.00 -11.47 26.99
N ARG A 134 12.16 -10.15 27.19
CA ARG A 134 13.19 -9.61 28.08
C ARG A 134 13.08 -10.16 29.50
N SER A 135 11.88 -10.14 30.07
CA SER A 135 11.67 -10.63 31.43
C SER A 135 11.95 -12.12 31.57
N GLU A 136 11.58 -12.92 30.57
CA GLU A 136 11.87 -14.35 30.52
C GLU A 136 13.38 -14.59 30.44
N VAL A 137 14.07 -13.93 29.52
CA VAL A 137 15.53 -14.05 29.36
C VAL A 137 16.27 -13.56 30.60
N GLU A 138 15.85 -12.46 31.23
CA GLU A 138 16.42 -12.00 32.49
C GLU A 138 16.20 -12.99 33.64
N SER A 139 15.06 -13.67 33.66
CA SER A 139 14.79 -14.73 34.63
C SER A 139 15.71 -15.94 34.39
N ASP A 140 15.80 -16.41 33.14
CA ASP A 140 16.61 -17.55 32.75
C ASP A 140 18.10 -17.29 33.02
N LEU A 141 18.60 -16.09 32.70
CA LEU A 141 19.97 -15.70 33.02
C LEU A 141 20.24 -15.71 34.53
N LYS A 142 19.31 -15.19 35.34
CA LYS A 142 19.45 -15.21 36.80
C LYS A 142 19.44 -16.62 37.35
N THR A 143 18.58 -17.52 36.84
CA THR A 143 18.56 -18.93 37.26
C THR A 143 19.85 -19.65 36.90
N GLU A 144 20.45 -19.30 35.75
CA GLU A 144 21.73 -19.86 35.30
C GLU A 144 22.95 -19.19 35.93
N GLY A 145 22.77 -18.18 36.80
CA GLY A 145 23.85 -17.48 37.49
C GLY A 145 24.59 -16.45 36.65
N LEU A 146 24.04 -16.08 35.49
CA LEU A 146 24.62 -15.13 34.55
C LEU A 146 24.09 -13.70 34.79
N PRO A 147 24.92 -12.66 34.55
CA PRO A 147 24.50 -11.25 34.63
C PRO A 147 23.31 -10.90 33.73
N ALA A 148 22.32 -10.21 34.29
CA ALA A 148 21.16 -9.70 33.55
C ALA A 148 21.52 -8.71 32.43
N ALA A 149 22.73 -8.14 32.45
CA ALA A 149 23.26 -7.29 31.38
C ALA A 149 23.35 -8.03 30.02
N PHE A 150 23.45 -9.37 30.02
CA PHE A 150 23.44 -10.15 28.79
C PHE A 150 22.06 -10.20 28.11
N ALA A 151 20.96 -9.94 28.85
CA ALA A 151 19.60 -10.02 28.32
C ALA A 151 19.42 -9.11 27.10
N ASP A 152 19.83 -7.83 27.19
CA ASP A 152 19.70 -6.84 26.11
C ASP A 152 20.46 -7.24 24.82
N SER A 153 21.51 -8.07 24.94
CA SER A 153 22.25 -8.60 23.79
C SER A 153 21.59 -9.84 23.20
N LEU A 154 21.02 -10.69 24.06
CA LEU A 154 20.37 -11.93 23.66
C LEU A 154 18.99 -11.71 23.03
N ILE A 155 18.20 -10.75 23.53
CA ILE A 155 16.86 -10.43 23.00
C ILE A 155 16.91 -10.01 21.52
N LYS A 156 18.04 -9.51 21.02
CA LYS A 156 18.26 -9.18 19.60
C LYS A 156 18.21 -10.39 18.67
N LEU A 157 18.33 -11.61 19.21
CA LEU A 157 18.20 -12.84 18.44
C LEU A 157 16.74 -13.15 18.09
N GLU A 158 15.77 -12.45 18.70
CA GLU A 158 14.31 -12.55 18.48
C GLU A 158 13.70 -13.97 18.56
N ASP A 159 14.51 -14.95 18.99
CA ASP A 159 14.20 -16.38 18.97
C ASP A 159 14.61 -16.99 20.31
N ASN A 160 13.62 -17.46 21.06
CA ASN A 160 13.79 -18.00 22.40
C ASN A 160 14.75 -19.21 22.41
N GLU A 161 14.69 -20.08 21.40
CA GLU A 161 15.53 -21.29 21.36
C GLU A 161 17.00 -20.94 21.13
N LYS A 162 17.27 -19.97 20.24
CA LYS A 162 18.63 -19.45 20.03
C LYS A 162 19.16 -18.72 21.26
N ILE A 163 18.29 -18.04 22.00
CA ILE A 163 18.67 -17.38 23.25
C ILE A 163 19.09 -18.43 24.28
N LYS A 164 18.33 -19.50 24.48
CA LYS A 164 18.71 -20.60 25.39
C LYS A 164 20.03 -21.27 25.00
N GLU A 165 20.23 -21.53 23.71
CA GLU A 165 21.49 -22.11 23.22
C GLU A 165 22.68 -21.17 23.50
N ALA A 166 22.53 -19.87 23.23
CA ALA A 166 23.54 -18.87 23.52
C ALA A 166 23.82 -18.76 25.03
N VAL A 167 22.78 -18.77 25.88
CA VAL A 167 22.90 -18.78 27.34
C VAL A 167 23.70 -19.99 27.81
N ALA A 168 23.40 -21.19 27.29
CA ALA A 168 24.10 -22.42 27.65
C ALA A 168 25.58 -22.38 27.22
N SER A 169 25.88 -21.88 26.03
CA SER A 169 27.26 -21.73 25.54
C SER A 169 28.06 -20.73 26.39
N ILE A 170 27.48 -19.55 26.64
CA ILE A 170 28.10 -18.51 27.48
C ILE A 170 28.35 -19.05 28.88
N LYS A 171 27.39 -19.75 29.48
CA LYS A 171 27.55 -20.33 30.81
C LYS A 171 28.74 -21.28 30.88
N LYS A 172 28.86 -22.19 29.91
CA LYS A 172 29.95 -23.17 29.87
C LYS A 172 31.32 -22.48 29.79
N GLU A 173 31.48 -21.54 28.88
CA GLU A 173 32.74 -20.81 28.70
C GLU A 173 33.06 -19.91 29.91
N PHE A 174 32.03 -19.29 30.50
CA PHE A 174 32.17 -18.45 31.68
C PHE A 174 32.59 -19.25 32.91
N ASP A 175 31.94 -20.38 33.18
CA ASP A 175 32.30 -21.27 34.29
C ASP A 175 33.72 -21.81 34.14
N GLU A 176 34.13 -22.17 32.92
CA GLU A 176 35.50 -22.59 32.64
C GLU A 176 36.51 -21.46 32.89
N ALA A 177 36.23 -20.25 32.40
CA ALA A 177 37.07 -19.09 32.58
C ALA A 177 37.19 -18.68 34.06
N VAL A 178 36.08 -18.68 34.80
CA VAL A 178 36.05 -18.39 36.24
C VAL A 178 36.81 -19.47 37.00
N ASN A 179 36.60 -20.75 36.71
CA ASN A 179 37.34 -21.83 37.34
C ASN A 179 38.85 -21.72 37.09
N ASN A 180 39.26 -21.39 35.87
CA ASN A 180 40.67 -21.19 35.55
C ASN A 180 41.24 -19.95 36.25
N ALA A 181 40.52 -18.84 36.27
CA ALA A 181 40.92 -17.64 37.00
C ALA A 181 41.04 -17.89 38.51
N VAL A 182 40.10 -18.63 39.10
CA VAL A 182 40.14 -19.03 40.51
C VAL A 182 41.33 -19.96 40.77
N LYS A 183 41.60 -20.95 39.91
CA LYS A 183 42.79 -21.81 40.02
C LYS A 183 44.09 -21.01 39.96
N GLU A 184 44.20 -20.02 39.08
CA GLU A 184 45.37 -19.13 39.00
C GLU A 184 45.49 -18.22 40.22
N LYS A 185 44.38 -17.74 40.78
CA LYS A 185 44.37 -16.93 42.00
C LYS A 185 44.64 -17.73 43.27
N LEU A 186 44.19 -18.98 43.33
CA LEU A 186 44.44 -19.92 44.44
C LEU A 186 45.79 -20.64 44.28
N ARG A 187 46.46 -20.49 43.14
CA ARG A 187 47.84 -20.92 42.97
C ARG A 187 48.67 -20.13 43.99
N GLN A 188 48.90 -20.74 45.14
CA GLN A 188 49.97 -20.30 46.01
C GLN A 188 51.26 -20.40 45.21
N ASP A 189 52.11 -19.39 45.33
CA ASP A 189 53.50 -19.54 44.92
C ASP A 189 54.03 -20.82 45.58
N PRO A 190 54.73 -21.69 44.83
CA PRO A 190 55.37 -22.84 45.43
C PRO A 190 56.13 -22.33 46.66
N PRO A 191 55.98 -22.96 47.84
CA PRO A 191 56.72 -22.52 49.01
C PRO A 191 58.17 -22.40 48.59
N GLU A 192 58.71 -21.18 48.69
CA GLU A 192 60.09 -20.85 48.32
C GLU A 192 60.91 -21.98 48.91
N THR A 193 61.47 -22.83 48.02
CA THR A 193 62.00 -24.14 48.40
C THR A 193 62.75 -23.93 49.68
N GLY A 194 62.16 -24.45 50.77
CA GLY A 194 62.68 -24.23 52.09
C GLY A 194 64.07 -24.80 52.04
N SER A 195 65.05 -23.92 51.82
CA SER A 195 66.38 -24.07 52.33
C SER A 195 66.27 -23.85 53.84
N SER A 196 65.41 -24.65 54.47
CA SER A 196 65.78 -25.39 55.65
C SER A 196 67.17 -25.91 55.35
N LYS A 197 68.17 -25.16 55.79
CA LYS A 197 69.50 -25.67 56.06
C LYS A 197 69.29 -26.77 57.09
N ILE A 198 68.83 -27.93 56.64
CA ILE A 198 69.04 -29.18 57.32
C ILE A 198 70.54 -29.35 57.22
N ASN A 199 71.22 -28.82 58.24
CA ASN A 199 72.65 -29.01 58.43
C ASN A 199 72.91 -30.51 58.21
N ASN A 200 73.72 -30.80 57.20
CA ASN A 200 74.01 -32.14 56.71
C ASN A 200 74.84 -32.99 57.70
N SER A 201 74.64 -32.79 59.01
CA SER A 201 75.31 -33.51 60.09
C SER A 201 74.80 -34.96 60.25
N PHE A 202 73.85 -35.40 59.43
CA PHE A 202 73.27 -36.74 59.53
C PHE A 202 73.64 -37.68 58.37
N ASN A 203 74.37 -37.23 57.36
CA ASN A 203 74.89 -38.11 56.30
C ASN A 203 76.23 -38.76 56.70
N ALA A 204 76.34 -39.22 57.95
CA ALA A 204 77.35 -40.20 58.31
C ALA A 204 76.89 -41.57 57.81
N THR A 205 77.55 -42.12 56.80
CA THR A 205 77.30 -43.48 56.33
C THR A 205 77.34 -44.46 57.53
N LYS A 206 76.49 -45.49 57.55
CA LYS A 206 76.46 -46.49 58.64
C LYS A 206 77.85 -47.05 58.96
N ALA A 207 78.71 -47.20 57.94
CA ALA A 207 80.12 -47.56 58.08
C ALA A 207 80.97 -46.52 58.84
N ALA A 208 80.74 -45.23 58.62
CA ALA A 208 81.42 -44.15 59.34
C ALA A 208 81.00 -44.08 60.81
N MET A 209 79.71 -44.27 61.12
CA MET A 209 79.23 -44.38 62.50
C MET A 209 79.80 -45.61 63.23
N ALA A 210 79.85 -46.77 62.56
CA ALA A 210 80.39 -47.99 63.15
C ALA A 210 81.89 -47.87 63.50
N ARG A 211 82.68 -47.16 62.67
CA ARG A 211 84.10 -46.89 62.95
C ARG A 211 84.29 -45.92 64.11
N LYS A 212 83.44 -44.89 64.20
CA LYS A 212 83.53 -43.87 65.26
C LYS A 212 83.19 -44.44 66.64
N ASN A 213 82.27 -45.39 66.71
CA ASN A 213 81.81 -45.99 67.98
C ASN A 213 82.46 -47.35 68.28
N ARG A 214 83.57 -47.71 67.62
CA ARG A 214 84.30 -48.96 67.89
C ARG A 214 85.18 -48.79 69.12
N ILE A 215 84.88 -49.53 70.20
CA ILE A 215 85.57 -49.44 71.49
C ILE A 215 86.98 -50.07 71.45
N ILE A 216 87.27 -50.94 70.47
CA ILE A 216 88.55 -51.62 70.34
C ILE A 216 89.18 -51.24 69.00
N LYS A 217 90.40 -50.71 69.02
CA LYS A 217 91.10 -50.24 67.83
C LYS A 217 92.00 -51.32 67.24
#